data_AF-A0A923ENR3-F1
#
_entry.id   AF-A0A923ENR3-F1
#
_cell.length_a   1.000
_cell.length_b   1.000
_cell.length_c   1.000
_cell.angle_alpha   90.00
_cell.angle_beta   90.00
_cell.angle_gamma   90.00
#
_symmetry.space_group_name_H-M   'P 1'
#
loop_
_entity.id
_entity.type
_entity.pdbx_description
1 polymer ?
#
loop_
_entity_poly.entity_id
_entity_poly.type
_entity_poly.pdbx_seq_one_letter_code
_entity_poly.pdbx_strand_id
1 'polypeptide(L)'
;MPHTEMPRAVAAAAEPPDATGPPRLGDEQDPPPADGAGIDPADATALASAFAADLLSWDEDDPARRGRALGAHLASPDGAALLGWTGTGRQRADLVLPGRVRTDGATLHVEVRVRVVPYRRVGARAPGAPEPEPDPPLGEPAAAPAPSARGWRGLAARWVRIEVAVTRDGDRIVVAAGPAEPSPADLAARAPGRPR
;
A
#
# COMPACT_ATOMS: atom_id res chain seq x y z
N MET A 1 16.06 -56.82 -23.57
CA MET A 1 17.50 -57.06 -23.30
C MET A 1 17.72 -56.90 -21.80
N PRO A 2 18.28 -57.93 -21.14
CA PRO A 2 18.46 -57.99 -19.69
C PRO A 2 19.68 -57.18 -19.20
N HIS A 3 19.68 -56.95 -17.89
CA HIS A 3 20.68 -56.26 -17.08
C HIS A 3 22.12 -56.79 -17.25
N THR A 4 23.07 -55.86 -17.29
CA THR A 4 24.46 -56.09 -16.85
C THR A 4 24.86 -54.94 -15.93
N GLU A 5 24.90 -55.23 -14.64
CA GLU A 5 25.56 -54.42 -13.62
C GLU A 5 27.04 -54.83 -13.59
N MET A 6 27.96 -53.87 -13.56
CA MET A 6 29.37 -54.09 -13.27
C MET A 6 29.77 -53.23 -12.05
N PRO A 7 30.43 -53.81 -11.04
CA PRO A 7 30.84 -53.11 -9.83
C PRO A 7 32.28 -52.56 -9.95
N ARG A 8 32.55 -51.41 -9.32
CA ARG A 8 33.88 -50.88 -8.89
C ARG A 8 33.65 -49.48 -8.31
N ALA A 9 34.31 -48.99 -7.28
CA ALA A 9 35.22 -49.53 -6.29
C ALA A 9 35.17 -48.51 -5.14
N VAL A 10 35.15 -48.98 -3.90
CA VAL A 10 35.28 -48.15 -2.70
C VAL A 10 36.69 -47.57 -2.68
N ALA A 11 36.80 -46.25 -2.69
CA ALA A 11 38.01 -45.53 -2.31
C ALA A 11 37.68 -44.70 -1.06
N ALA A 12 38.12 -45.19 0.08
CA ALA A 12 38.23 -44.43 1.32
C ALA A 12 39.62 -43.79 1.38
N ALA A 13 39.66 -42.48 1.69
CA ALA A 13 40.75 -41.66 2.26
C ALA A 13 40.58 -40.23 1.73
N ALA A 14 40.60 -39.14 2.50
CA ALA A 14 40.86 -38.93 3.91
C ALA A 14 40.18 -37.60 4.33
N GLU A 15 39.75 -37.50 5.60
CA GLU A 15 39.29 -36.24 6.21
C GLU A 15 40.43 -35.21 6.27
N PRO A 16 40.20 -33.94 5.88
CA PRO A 16 41.08 -32.84 6.24
C PRO A 16 40.81 -32.39 7.70
N PRO A 17 41.85 -31.93 8.42
CA PRO A 17 41.74 -31.62 9.84
C PRO A 17 40.93 -30.34 10.10
N ASP A 18 40.23 -30.39 11.23
CA ASP A 18 39.55 -29.35 11.97
C ASP A 18 40.08 -27.93 11.69
N ALA A 19 39.36 -27.19 10.85
CA ALA A 19 39.54 -25.77 10.65
C ALA A 19 38.40 -25.06 11.35
N THR A 20 38.68 -24.66 12.59
CA THR A 20 38.08 -23.56 13.35
C THR A 20 36.99 -22.83 12.59
N GLY A 21 35.74 -23.11 12.96
CA GLY A 21 34.58 -22.43 12.39
C GLY A 21 34.75 -20.91 12.42
N PRO A 22 34.18 -20.18 11.43
CA PRO A 22 34.24 -18.73 11.44
C PRO A 22 33.70 -18.21 12.78
N PRO A 23 34.29 -17.13 13.33
CA PRO A 23 33.77 -16.54 14.56
C PRO A 23 32.28 -16.28 14.34
N ARG A 24 31.44 -16.71 15.29
CA ARG A 24 30.06 -16.27 15.35
C ARG A 24 30.13 -14.75 15.37
N LEU A 25 29.87 -14.12 14.22
CA LEU A 25 29.51 -12.71 14.15
C LEU A 25 28.44 -12.55 15.22
N GLY A 26 28.76 -11.70 16.20
CA GLY A 26 28.00 -11.56 17.42
C GLY A 26 26.52 -11.43 17.12
N ASP A 27 25.70 -11.81 18.09
CA ASP A 27 24.28 -11.55 18.13
C ASP A 27 23.99 -10.20 17.44
N GLU A 28 23.62 -10.26 16.16
CA GLU A 28 23.02 -9.15 15.47
C GLU A 28 21.66 -9.11 16.13
N GLN A 29 21.60 -8.43 17.28
CA GLN A 29 20.36 -8.10 17.95
C GLN A 29 19.48 -7.56 16.85
N ASP A 30 18.44 -8.32 16.50
CA ASP A 30 17.31 -7.78 15.78
C ASP A 30 16.99 -6.44 16.46
N PRO A 31 16.89 -5.34 15.69
CA PRO A 31 16.48 -4.08 16.28
C PRO A 31 15.19 -4.37 17.04
N PRO A 32 15.07 -3.91 18.31
CA PRO A 32 13.89 -4.20 19.11
C PRO A 32 12.65 -3.82 18.29
N PRO A 33 11.56 -4.61 18.35
CA PRO A 33 10.31 -4.19 17.76
C PRO A 33 10.04 -2.77 18.25
N ALA A 34 9.70 -1.88 17.32
CA ALA A 34 9.47 -0.49 17.63
C ALA A 34 8.16 -0.37 18.44
N ASP A 35 8.22 -0.73 19.72
CA ASP A 35 7.14 -0.72 20.72
C ASP A 35 6.78 0.72 21.15
N GLY A 36 7.00 1.71 20.27
CA GLY A 36 6.82 3.13 20.59
C GLY A 36 5.36 3.61 20.51
N ALA A 37 4.51 2.91 19.77
CA ALA A 37 3.15 3.38 19.46
C ALA A 37 2.02 2.51 20.05
N GLY A 38 2.33 1.32 20.59
CA GLY A 38 1.29 0.37 21.04
C GLY A 38 0.35 -0.12 19.93
N ILE A 39 0.74 0.04 18.66
CA ILE A 39 0.03 -0.41 17.48
C ILE A 39 0.88 -1.51 16.84
N ASP A 40 0.28 -2.66 16.54
CA ASP A 40 0.94 -3.73 15.80
C ASP A 40 1.32 -3.25 14.38
N PRO A 41 2.60 -3.35 13.96
CA PRO A 41 3.01 -2.99 12.61
C PRO A 41 2.23 -3.69 11.50
N ALA A 42 1.76 -4.93 11.71
CA ALA A 42 0.95 -5.66 10.74
C ALA A 42 -0.44 -5.03 10.58
N ASP A 43 -1.08 -4.64 11.69
CA ASP A 43 -2.37 -3.95 11.67
C ASP A 43 -2.25 -2.58 11.00
N ALA A 44 -1.20 -1.82 11.33
CA ALA A 44 -0.90 -0.55 10.67
C ALA A 44 -0.70 -0.74 9.16
N THR A 45 0.01 -1.81 8.76
CA THR A 45 0.26 -2.12 7.35
C THR A 45 -1.02 -2.49 6.60
N ALA A 46 -1.90 -3.28 7.22
CA ALA A 46 -3.19 -3.66 6.65
C ALA A 46 -4.10 -2.44 6.45
N LEU A 47 -4.23 -1.60 7.49
CA LEU A 47 -5.01 -0.36 7.42
C LEU A 47 -4.46 0.59 6.37
N ALA A 48 -3.14 0.84 6.37
CA ALA A 48 -2.50 1.71 5.40
C ALA A 48 -2.68 1.23 3.96
N SER A 49 -2.64 -0.09 3.73
CA SER A 49 -2.83 -0.68 2.40
C SER A 49 -4.27 -0.53 1.91
N ALA A 50 -5.26 -0.77 2.78
CA ALA A 50 -6.68 -0.58 2.45
C ALA A 50 -6.98 0.90 2.17
N PHE A 51 -6.54 1.79 3.05
CA PHE A 51 -6.66 3.23 2.86
C PHE A 51 -6.00 3.70 1.56
N ALA A 52 -4.80 3.21 1.23
CA ALA A 52 -4.11 3.57 -0.02
C ALA A 52 -4.90 3.13 -1.26
N ALA A 53 -5.51 1.94 -1.23
CA ALA A 53 -6.37 1.45 -2.31
C ALA A 53 -7.58 2.37 -2.53
N ASP A 54 -8.24 2.77 -1.44
CA ASP A 54 -9.43 3.62 -1.49
C ASP A 54 -9.09 5.08 -1.83
N LEU A 55 -7.99 5.61 -1.28
CA LEU A 55 -7.48 6.95 -1.56
C LEU A 55 -7.11 7.10 -3.03
N LEU A 56 -6.58 6.06 -3.67
CA LEU A 56 -6.17 6.10 -5.08
C LEU A 56 -7.23 5.53 -6.03
N SER A 57 -8.46 5.34 -5.56
CA SER A 57 -9.60 4.92 -6.37
C SER A 57 -10.75 5.92 -6.33
N TRP A 58 -11.19 6.39 -7.48
CA TRP A 58 -12.28 7.36 -7.58
C TRP A 58 -13.07 7.18 -8.85
N ASP A 59 -14.31 7.65 -8.82
CA ASP A 59 -15.26 7.59 -9.93
C ASP A 59 -16.18 8.80 -9.88
N GLU A 60 -16.07 9.68 -10.87
CA GLU A 60 -16.94 10.87 -10.96
C GLU A 60 -18.43 10.51 -11.07
N ASP A 61 -18.76 9.29 -11.49
CA ASP A 61 -20.15 8.80 -11.56
C ASP A 61 -20.70 8.33 -10.19
N ASP A 62 -19.85 8.11 -9.17
CA ASP A 62 -20.25 7.74 -7.80
C ASP A 62 -19.26 8.28 -6.73
N PRO A 63 -19.21 9.61 -6.50
CA PRO A 63 -18.33 10.19 -5.48
C PRO A 63 -18.65 9.73 -4.05
N ALA A 64 -19.91 9.38 -3.80
CA ALA A 64 -20.39 8.98 -2.47
C ALA A 64 -19.81 7.65 -2.00
N ARG A 65 -19.58 6.69 -2.92
CA ARG A 65 -18.88 5.43 -2.62
C ARG A 65 -17.50 5.67 -2.02
N ARG A 66 -16.71 6.55 -2.65
CA ARG A 66 -15.38 6.92 -2.15
C ARG A 66 -15.45 7.54 -0.75
N GLY A 67 -16.41 8.43 -0.52
CA GLY A 67 -16.62 9.03 0.80
C GLY A 67 -16.89 8.01 1.90
N ARG A 68 -17.76 7.01 1.62
CA ARG A 68 -18.05 5.92 2.57
C ARG A 68 -16.83 5.04 2.84
N ALA A 69 -16.13 4.61 1.78
CA ALA A 69 -14.95 3.75 1.91
C ALA A 69 -13.81 4.44 2.68
N LEU A 70 -13.48 5.69 2.33
CA LEU A 70 -12.45 6.46 3.04
C LEU A 70 -12.86 6.80 4.48
N GLY A 71 -14.12 7.13 4.72
CA GLY A 71 -14.62 7.44 6.06
C GLY A 71 -14.43 6.31 7.07
N ALA A 72 -14.35 5.05 6.61
CA ALA A 72 -14.10 3.90 7.48
C ALA A 72 -12.67 3.85 8.04
N HIS A 73 -11.70 4.50 7.38
CA HIS A 73 -10.29 4.49 7.78
C HIS A 73 -9.87 5.72 8.62
N LEU A 74 -10.73 6.75 8.66
CA LEU A 74 -10.40 8.07 9.21
C LEU A 74 -11.08 8.30 10.56
N ALA A 75 -10.47 9.14 11.38
CA ALA A 75 -11.09 9.61 12.63
C ALA A 75 -12.37 10.42 12.36
N SER A 76 -12.39 11.19 11.27
CA SER A 76 -13.56 11.92 10.78
C SER A 76 -13.78 11.64 9.29
N PRO A 77 -15.04 11.36 8.86
CA PRO A 77 -15.37 11.16 7.46
C PRO A 77 -15.54 12.47 6.67
N ASP A 78 -15.49 13.63 7.34
CA ASP A 78 -15.75 14.92 6.71
C ASP A 78 -14.73 15.24 5.62
N GLY A 79 -15.23 15.55 4.41
CA GLY A 79 -14.38 15.85 3.26
C GLY A 79 -13.63 14.64 2.66
N ALA A 80 -13.79 13.44 3.22
CA ALA A 80 -13.06 12.24 2.80
C ALA A 80 -13.22 11.95 1.30
N ALA A 81 -14.43 12.18 0.76
CA ALA A 81 -14.73 11.95 -0.65
C ALA A 81 -13.77 12.70 -1.61
N LEU A 82 -13.33 13.91 -1.27
CA LEU A 82 -12.49 14.75 -2.14
C LEU A 82 -11.01 14.77 -1.73
N LEU A 83 -10.61 13.98 -0.72
CA LEU A 83 -9.22 13.95 -0.27
C LEU A 83 -8.28 13.56 -1.43
N GLY A 84 -7.41 14.48 -1.85
CA GLY A 84 -6.48 14.27 -2.96
C GLY A 84 -7.12 14.14 -4.35
N TRP A 85 -8.42 14.45 -4.50
CA TRP A 85 -9.16 14.28 -5.75
C TRP A 85 -9.98 15.53 -6.09
N THR A 86 -9.99 15.93 -7.37
CA THR A 86 -10.73 17.09 -7.88
C THR A 86 -12.24 16.86 -8.01
N GLY A 87 -12.72 15.64 -7.71
CA GLY A 87 -14.10 15.24 -7.97
C GLY A 87 -14.39 14.86 -9.43
N THR A 88 -13.37 14.80 -10.28
CA THR A 88 -13.51 14.51 -11.72
C THR A 88 -12.61 13.36 -12.19
N GLY A 89 -13.07 12.65 -13.21
CA GLY A 89 -12.41 11.49 -13.79
C GLY A 89 -12.65 10.20 -13.01
N ARG A 90 -11.96 9.15 -13.46
CA ARG A 90 -12.05 7.82 -12.88
C ARG A 90 -10.66 7.19 -12.80
N GLN A 91 -10.36 6.56 -11.67
CA GLN A 91 -9.13 5.83 -11.42
C GLN A 91 -9.42 4.62 -10.54
N ARG A 92 -8.70 3.53 -10.76
CA ARG A 92 -8.76 2.33 -9.93
C ARG A 92 -7.37 1.97 -9.44
N ALA A 93 -7.22 1.72 -8.14
CA ALA A 93 -6.10 0.95 -7.61
C ALA A 93 -6.34 -0.53 -7.90
N ASP A 94 -5.37 -1.22 -8.53
CA ASP A 94 -5.52 -2.63 -8.91
C ASP A 94 -4.48 -3.55 -8.25
N LEU A 95 -3.40 -3.01 -7.70
CA LEU A 95 -2.41 -3.72 -6.89
C LEU A 95 -1.83 -2.80 -5.82
N VAL A 96 -1.72 -3.30 -4.59
CA VAL A 96 -1.13 -2.57 -3.45
C VAL A 96 0.01 -3.40 -2.88
N LEU A 97 1.17 -2.77 -2.71
CA LEU A 97 2.37 -3.37 -2.15
C LEU A 97 2.82 -2.55 -0.95
N PRO A 98 2.62 -3.04 0.29
CA PRO A 98 3.18 -2.39 1.47
C PRO A 98 4.71 -2.48 1.46
N GLY A 99 5.33 -1.45 2.01
CA GLY A 99 6.77 -1.27 2.09
C GLY A 99 7.24 -1.09 3.52
N ARG A 100 8.20 -0.20 3.72
CA ARG A 100 8.81 0.03 5.03
C ARG A 100 7.80 0.63 6.01
N VAL A 101 7.83 0.15 7.24
CA VAL A 101 7.18 0.77 8.39
C VAL A 101 8.23 1.53 9.21
N ARG A 102 7.93 2.77 9.58
CA ARG A 102 8.75 3.60 10.47
C ARG A 102 7.91 4.07 11.64
N THR A 103 8.49 4.14 12.81
CA THR A 103 7.83 4.69 13.99
C THR A 103 8.31 6.12 14.23
N ASP A 104 7.37 7.03 14.48
CA ASP A 104 7.62 8.41 14.90
C ASP A 104 6.73 8.73 16.11
N GLY A 105 7.31 8.62 17.31
CA GLY A 105 6.55 8.70 18.56
C GLY A 105 5.44 7.65 18.61
N ALA A 106 4.19 8.12 18.74
CA ALA A 106 2.98 7.28 18.77
C ALA A 106 2.37 6.99 17.38
N THR A 107 3.04 7.41 16.30
CA THR A 107 2.57 7.26 14.93
C THR A 107 3.42 6.23 14.20
N LEU A 108 2.79 5.33 13.43
CA LEU A 108 3.49 4.52 12.44
C LEU A 108 3.28 5.09 11.04
N HIS A 109 4.38 5.29 10.33
CA HIS A 109 4.40 5.68 8.93
C HIS A 109 4.63 4.43 8.07
N VAL A 110 3.65 4.08 7.26
CA VAL A 110 3.71 2.94 6.35
C VAL A 110 3.88 3.46 4.93
N GLU A 111 4.98 3.08 4.30
CA GLU A 111 5.17 3.33 2.88
C GLU A 111 4.35 2.32 2.06
N VAL A 112 3.58 2.81 1.09
CA VAL A 112 2.74 1.95 0.24
C VAL A 112 2.96 2.30 -1.23
N ARG A 113 3.17 1.28 -2.06
CA ARG A 113 3.26 1.42 -3.51
C ARG A 113 2.02 0.85 -4.16
N VAL A 114 1.28 1.67 -4.89
CA VAL A 114 0.00 1.32 -5.51
C VAL A 114 0.12 1.39 -7.02
N ARG A 115 -0.31 0.34 -7.71
CA ARG A 115 -0.54 0.40 -9.15
C ARG A 115 -1.95 0.93 -9.39
N VAL A 116 -2.03 1.97 -10.19
CA VAL A 116 -3.28 2.64 -10.54
C VAL A 116 -3.52 2.56 -12.04
N VAL A 117 -4.78 2.40 -12.42
CA VAL A 117 -5.25 2.48 -13.79
C VAL A 117 -6.14 3.73 -13.90
N PRO A 118 -5.66 4.80 -14.54
CA PRO A 118 -6.52 5.93 -14.85
C PRO A 118 -7.42 5.59 -16.05
N TYR A 119 -8.59 6.21 -16.10
CA TYR A 119 -9.55 6.02 -17.18
C TYR A 119 -9.83 7.35 -17.87
N ARG A 120 -10.15 7.28 -19.15
CA ARG A 120 -10.75 8.40 -19.89
C ARG A 120 -12.19 8.07 -20.27
N ARG A 121 -13.02 9.09 -20.36
CA ARG A 121 -14.38 8.97 -20.87
C ARG A 121 -14.38 8.64 -22.36
N VAL A 122 -15.26 7.73 -22.77
CA VAL A 122 -15.47 7.33 -24.17
C VAL A 122 -16.96 7.21 -24.45
N GLY A 123 -17.44 7.80 -25.54
CA GLY A 123 -18.86 7.77 -25.90
C GLY A 123 -19.75 8.77 -25.13
N ALA A 124 -20.99 8.89 -25.59
CA ALA A 124 -21.97 9.86 -25.10
C ALA A 124 -22.94 9.19 -24.10
N ARG A 125 -22.46 8.85 -22.89
CA ARG A 125 -23.36 8.46 -21.79
C ARG A 125 -23.69 9.68 -20.94
N ALA A 126 -24.95 9.82 -20.54
CA ALA A 126 -25.36 10.78 -19.54
C ALA A 126 -24.58 10.52 -18.22
N PRO A 127 -23.99 11.53 -17.57
CA PRO A 127 -23.30 11.38 -16.29
C PRO A 127 -24.18 10.74 -15.20
N GLY A 128 -23.57 10.06 -14.22
CA GLY A 128 -24.17 9.91 -12.89
C GLY A 128 -25.05 8.68 -12.66
N ALA A 129 -24.78 7.56 -13.33
CA ALA A 129 -25.37 6.28 -12.94
C ALA A 129 -24.25 5.36 -12.42
N PRO A 130 -24.14 5.16 -11.10
CA PRO A 130 -23.21 4.21 -10.50
C PRO A 130 -23.32 2.81 -11.11
N GLU A 131 -22.22 2.07 -11.11
CA GLU A 131 -22.25 0.64 -11.43
C GLU A 131 -23.04 -0.13 -10.35
N PRO A 132 -23.75 -1.21 -10.72
CA PRO A 132 -24.57 -1.97 -9.78
C PRO A 132 -23.72 -2.64 -8.69
N GLU A 133 -24.27 -2.69 -7.48
CA GLU A 133 -23.70 -3.46 -6.36
C GLU A 133 -23.99 -4.96 -6.53
N PRO A 134 -23.16 -5.84 -5.93
CA PRO A 134 -23.45 -7.27 -5.88
C PRO A 134 -24.70 -7.59 -5.04
N ASP A 135 -25.42 -8.65 -5.43
CA ASP A 135 -26.55 -9.21 -4.69
C ASP A 135 -26.36 -10.73 -4.49
N PRO A 136 -26.20 -11.24 -3.25
CA PRO A 136 -26.14 -10.47 -2.01
C PRO A 136 -24.82 -9.68 -1.88
N PRO A 137 -24.79 -8.62 -1.05
CA PRO A 137 -23.55 -7.90 -0.76
C PRO A 137 -22.52 -8.80 -0.05
N LEU A 138 -21.23 -8.58 -0.35
CA LEU A 138 -20.10 -9.27 0.27
C LEU A 138 -19.03 -8.28 0.68
N GLY A 139 -18.64 -8.31 1.96
CA GLY A 139 -17.61 -7.44 2.52
C GLY A 139 -18.04 -5.97 2.63
N GLU A 140 -17.09 -5.11 2.99
CA GLU A 140 -17.28 -3.66 3.03
C GLU A 140 -17.07 -3.03 1.64
N PRO A 141 -17.79 -1.96 1.28
CA PRO A 141 -17.60 -1.29 -0.01
C PRO A 141 -16.20 -0.67 -0.14
N ALA A 142 -15.50 -0.99 -1.23
CA ALA A 142 -14.27 -0.30 -1.63
C ALA A 142 -14.58 0.89 -2.55
N ALA A 143 -13.70 1.91 -2.55
CA ALA A 143 -13.79 3.02 -3.50
C ALA A 143 -13.42 2.60 -4.93
N ALA A 144 -12.73 1.47 -5.10
CA ALA A 144 -12.32 0.90 -6.37
C ALA A 144 -13.52 0.64 -7.29
N PRO A 145 -13.70 1.43 -8.37
CA PRO A 145 -14.84 1.24 -9.24
C PRO A 145 -14.57 0.03 -10.16
N ALA A 146 -15.60 -0.59 -10.73
CA ALA A 146 -15.45 -1.81 -11.55
C ALA A 146 -14.35 -1.67 -12.65
N PRO A 147 -13.56 -2.73 -12.94
CA PRO A 147 -12.44 -2.65 -13.88
C PRO A 147 -12.88 -2.24 -15.30
N SER A 148 -14.09 -2.65 -15.67
CA SER A 148 -14.82 -2.20 -16.85
C SER A 148 -16.06 -1.44 -16.41
N ALA A 149 -16.37 -0.36 -17.11
CA ALA A 149 -17.57 0.42 -16.93
C ALA A 149 -18.02 1.01 -18.26
N ARG A 150 -19.33 1.18 -18.42
CA ARG A 150 -19.89 1.72 -19.67
C ARG A 150 -19.45 3.16 -19.83
N GLY A 151 -18.77 3.45 -20.94
CA GLY A 151 -18.32 4.80 -21.25
C GLY A 151 -16.96 5.18 -20.65
N TRP A 152 -16.25 4.21 -20.08
CA TRP A 152 -14.89 4.38 -19.57
C TRP A 152 -13.91 3.47 -20.30
N ARG A 153 -12.74 4.01 -20.64
CA ARG A 153 -11.64 3.23 -21.21
C ARG A 153 -10.40 3.37 -20.33
N GLY A 154 -9.89 2.25 -19.83
CA GLY A 154 -8.63 2.20 -19.09
C GLY A 154 -7.46 2.69 -19.95
N LEU A 155 -6.52 3.37 -19.29
CA LEU A 155 -5.26 3.84 -19.86
C LEU A 155 -4.10 3.01 -19.32
N ALA A 156 -2.87 3.36 -19.71
CA ALA A 156 -1.67 2.71 -19.20
C ALA A 156 -1.56 2.89 -17.68
N ALA A 157 -1.31 1.78 -16.98
CA ALA A 157 -1.15 1.76 -15.54
C ALA A 157 0.08 2.56 -15.09
N ARG A 158 0.03 3.09 -13.87
CA ARG A 158 1.11 3.85 -13.24
C ARG A 158 1.38 3.34 -11.84
N TRP A 159 2.62 3.43 -11.39
CA TRP A 159 2.97 3.21 -9.99
C TRP A 159 2.97 4.54 -9.25
N VAL A 160 2.27 4.60 -8.13
CA VAL A 160 2.23 5.73 -7.19
C VAL A 160 2.79 5.24 -5.86
N ARG A 161 3.57 6.08 -5.19
CA ARG A 161 4.07 5.81 -3.84
C ARG A 161 3.51 6.85 -2.89
N ILE A 162 2.98 6.41 -1.77
CA ILE A 162 2.48 7.28 -0.70
C ILE A 162 3.01 6.78 0.63
N GLU A 163 3.14 7.68 1.59
CA GLU A 163 3.34 7.35 3.00
C GLU A 163 2.01 7.58 3.71
N VAL A 164 1.60 6.62 4.55
CA VAL A 164 0.36 6.68 5.32
C VAL A 164 0.71 6.70 6.80
N ALA A 165 0.31 7.76 7.48
CA ALA A 165 0.45 7.89 8.93
C ALA A 165 -0.73 7.22 9.63
N VAL A 166 -0.44 6.26 10.50
CA VAL A 166 -1.40 5.51 11.31
C VAL A 166 -1.21 5.88 12.76
N THR A 167 -2.30 6.27 13.43
CA THR A 167 -2.33 6.68 14.84
C THR A 167 -3.41 5.93 15.59
N ARG A 168 -3.38 6.03 16.91
CA ARG A 168 -4.42 5.52 17.81
C ARG A 168 -5.45 6.62 18.08
N ASP A 169 -6.73 6.29 17.94
CA ASP A 169 -7.88 7.12 18.33
C ASP A 169 -8.77 6.30 19.27
N GLY A 170 -8.57 6.49 20.59
CA GLY A 170 -9.14 5.64 21.63
C GLY A 170 -8.74 4.17 21.46
N ASP A 171 -9.73 3.30 21.27
CA ASP A 171 -9.51 1.86 21.06
C ASP A 171 -9.29 1.47 19.60
N ARG A 172 -9.36 2.43 18.66
CA ARG A 172 -9.21 2.17 17.22
C ARG A 172 -7.86 2.65 16.73
N ILE A 173 -7.40 2.05 15.63
CA ILE A 173 -6.34 2.62 14.80
C ILE A 173 -6.98 3.32 13.60
N VAL A 174 -6.46 4.50 13.25
CA VAL A 174 -7.00 5.37 12.20
C VAL A 174 -5.86 5.94 11.36
N VAL A 175 -6.16 6.35 10.14
CA VAL A 175 -5.23 7.12 9.32
C VAL A 175 -5.32 8.60 9.69
N ALA A 176 -4.18 9.21 9.97
CA ALA A 176 -4.06 10.64 10.19
C ALA A 176 -4.09 11.38 8.84
N ALA A 177 -5.28 11.60 8.29
CA ALA A 177 -5.46 12.45 7.12
C ALA A 177 -5.73 13.91 7.56
N GLY A 178 -4.66 14.70 7.63
CA GLY A 178 -4.71 16.16 7.64
C GLY A 178 -3.95 16.71 6.42
N PRO A 179 -4.00 18.02 6.11
CA PRO A 179 -3.02 18.58 5.19
C PRO A 179 -1.64 18.23 5.74
N ALA A 180 -0.92 17.34 5.06
CA ALA A 180 0.44 17.00 5.44
C ALA A 180 1.20 18.33 5.46
N GLU A 181 1.58 18.81 6.65
CA GLU A 181 2.57 19.87 6.71
C GLU A 181 3.81 19.32 6.00
N PRO A 182 4.34 20.02 4.99
CA PRO A 182 5.52 19.55 4.30
C PRO A 182 6.63 19.33 5.33
N SER A 183 7.33 18.21 5.24
CA SER A 183 8.47 17.94 6.11
C SER A 183 9.47 19.09 5.99
N PRO A 184 10.22 19.45 7.06
CA PRO A 184 11.33 20.40 6.97
C PRO A 184 12.30 20.06 5.81
N ALA A 185 12.43 18.78 5.45
CA ALA A 185 13.20 18.32 4.29
C ALA A 185 12.57 18.75 2.94
N ASP A 186 11.24 18.74 2.83
CA ASP A 186 10.52 19.20 1.64
C ASP A 186 10.60 20.73 1.47
N LEU A 187 10.62 21.46 2.58
CA LEU A 187 10.86 22.91 2.59
C LEU A 187 12.30 23.25 2.22
N ALA A 188 13.28 22.48 2.70
CA ALA A 188 14.69 22.66 2.35
C ALA A 188 14.98 22.35 0.88
N ALA A 189 14.34 21.33 0.29
CA ALA A 189 14.47 20.98 -1.12
C ALA A 189 13.83 22.00 -2.08
N ARG A 190 12.92 22.85 -1.59
CA ARG A 190 12.21 23.87 -2.38
C ARG A 190 12.85 25.26 -2.34
N ALA A 191 13.91 25.46 -1.54
CA ALA A 191 14.62 26.73 -1.54
C ALA A 191 15.32 26.94 -2.90
N PRO A 192 14.97 27.96 -3.70
CA PRO A 192 15.70 28.26 -4.92
C PRO A 192 17.14 28.64 -4.57
N GLY A 193 18.10 27.99 -5.24
CA GLY A 193 19.52 28.31 -5.12
C GLY A 193 19.76 29.80 -5.32
N ARG A 194 20.48 30.42 -4.37
CA ARG A 194 20.92 31.83 -4.47
C ARG A 194 21.61 32.06 -5.82
N PRO A 195 21.26 33.12 -6.57
CA PRO A 195 22.03 33.51 -7.73
C PRO A 195 23.44 33.92 -7.31
N ARG A 196 24.43 33.52 -8.11
CA ARG A 196 25.83 33.93 -8.01
C ARG A 196 26.01 35.40 -8.40
#